data_AF-A0A4S4BIK7-F1
#
_entry.id   AF-A0A4S4BIK7-F1
#
_cell.length_a   1.000
_cell.length_b   1.000
_cell.length_c   1.000
_cell.angle_alpha   90.00
_cell.angle_beta   90.00
_cell.angle_gamma   90.00
#
_symmetry.space_group_name_H-M   'P 1'
#
loop_
_entity.id
_entity.type
_entity.pdbx_description
1 polymer ?
#
loop_
_entity_poly.entity_id
_entity_poly.type
_entity_poly.pdbx_seq_one_letter_code
_entity_poly.pdbx_strand_id
1 'polypeptide(L)' 'MEDIQFFKSSTTSFSKATVIYPHYTKHEKIRIRRKKLLPTPAHSIDWILIEKPKEFHNNLMKVWVEKTNLQK' A
#
# COMPACT_ATOMS: atom_id res chain seq x y z
N MET A 1 3.90 -5.58 10.13
CA MET A 1 4.72 -4.76 9.23
C MET A 1 3.92 -4.58 7.96
N GLU A 2 3.69 -3.35 7.51
CA GLU A 2 2.96 -3.05 6.27
C GLU A 2 3.88 -3.24 5.07
N ASP A 3 3.32 -3.69 3.95
CA ASP A 3 4.07 -3.94 2.71
C ASP A 3 3.73 -2.87 1.67
N ILE A 4 4.74 -2.25 1.07
CA ILE A 4 4.58 -1.14 0.13
C ILE A 4 5.15 -1.58 -1.21
N GLN A 5 4.30 -1.66 -2.22
CA GLN A 5 4.65 -2.20 -3.53
C GLN A 5 4.36 -1.20 -4.65
N PHE A 6 5.12 -1.32 -5.72
CA PHE A 6 4.82 -0.66 -6.98
C PHE A 6 3.84 -1.52 -7.80
N PHE A 7 2.70 -0.94 -8.16
CA PHE A 7 1.69 -1.60 -8.98
C PHE A 7 1.66 -0.99 -10.38
N LYS A 8 1.64 -1.84 -11.40
CA LYS A 8 1.47 -1.45 -12.80
C LYS A 8 0.26 -2.18 -13.39
N SER A 9 -0.84 -1.46 -13.67
CA SER A 9 -2.01 -2.03 -14.34
C SER A 9 -1.68 -2.33 -15.83
N SER A 10 -2.27 -3.38 -16.38
CA SER A 10 -2.12 -3.73 -17.80
C SER A 10 -3.10 -3.00 -18.73
N THR A 11 -4.11 -2.30 -18.19
CA THR A 11 -5.15 -1.62 -18.98
C THR A 11 -4.92 -0.10 -19.08
N THR A 12 -5.37 0.45 -20.22
CA THR A 12 -4.84 1.62 -20.94
C THR A 12 -5.11 3.00 -20.31
N SER A 13 -5.58 3.11 -19.07
CA SER A 13 -6.05 4.44 -18.61
C SER A 13 -5.41 4.97 -17.31
N PHE A 14 -5.03 4.17 -16.31
CA PHE A 14 -4.49 4.72 -15.05
C PHE A 14 -3.48 3.77 -14.38
N SER A 15 -2.39 3.45 -15.10
CA SER A 15 -1.72 2.17 -14.91
C SER A 15 -0.53 2.13 -13.96
N LYS A 16 -0.27 3.14 -13.11
CA LYS A 16 0.83 3.09 -12.14
C LYS A 16 0.38 3.65 -10.79
N ALA A 17 0.64 2.89 -9.74
CA ALA A 17 0.30 3.29 -8.38
C ALA A 17 1.34 2.75 -7.40
N THR A 18 1.44 3.40 -6.24
CA THR A 18 2.09 2.82 -5.06
C THR A 18 0.99 2.27 -4.16
N VAL A 19 1.03 0.97 -3.87
CA VAL A 19 0.02 0.29 -3.06
C VAL A 19 0.61 -0.06 -1.71
N ILE A 20 -0.09 0.33 -0.65
CA ILE A 20 0.25 0.06 0.74
C ILE A 20 -0.71 -0.99 1.26
N TYR A 21 -0.16 -2.15 1.62
CA TYR A 21 -0.85 -3.27 2.24
C TYR A 21 -0.61 -3.26 3.75
N PRO A 22 -1.51 -2.62 4.53
CA PRO A 22 -1.47 -2.75 5.97
C PRO A 22 -1.69 -4.21 6.38
N HIS A 23 -0.69 -4.82 7.02
CA HIS A 23 -0.83 -6.16 7.58
C HIS A 23 -1.63 -6.10 8.88
N TYR A 24 -2.94 -6.30 8.75
CA TYR A 24 -3.82 -6.50 9.88
C TYR A 24 -3.63 -7.93 10.43
N THR A 25 -2.88 -8.05 11.53
CA THR A 25 -2.62 -9.34 12.22
C THR A 25 -3.89 -10.10 12.64
N LYS A 26 -5.04 -9.42 12.69
CA LYS A 26 -6.33 -9.99 13.10
C LYS A 26 -7.40 -9.92 12.00
N HIS A 27 -7.06 -9.59 10.75
CA HIS A 27 -8.04 -9.44 9.66
C HIS A 27 -8.89 -10.70 9.49
N GLU A 28 -8.23 -11.87 9.52
CA GLU A 28 -8.88 -13.17 9.40
C GLU A 28 -9.88 -13.42 10.56
N LYS A 29 -9.50 -13.07 11.80
CA LYS A 29 -10.39 -13.17 12.97
C LYS A 29 -11.61 -12.26 12.86
N ILE A 30 -11.44 -11.06 12.30
CA ILE A 30 -12.52 -10.10 12.05
C ILE A 30 -13.47 -10.64 10.97
N ARG A 31 -12.91 -11.19 9.88
CA ARG A 31 -13.66 -11.80 8.77
C ARG A 31 -14.55 -12.94 9.26
N ILE A 32 -13.97 -13.85 10.05
CA ILE A 32 -14.70 -14.98 10.68
C ILE A 32 -15.82 -14.46 11.59
N ARG A 33 -15.52 -13.49 12.48
CA ARG A 33 -16.53 -12.92 13.40
C ARG A 33 -17.69 -12.25 12.67
N ARG A 34 -17.42 -11.55 11.57
CA ARG A 34 -18.42 -10.78 10.82
C ARG A 34 -19.17 -11.61 9.78
N LYS A 35 -18.75 -12.85 9.50
CA LYS A 35 -19.29 -13.72 8.42
C LYS A 35 -19.44 -12.99 7.08
N LYS A 36 -18.53 -12.06 6.78
CA LYS A 36 -18.51 -11.28 5.54
C LYS A 36 -17.12 -11.34 4.95
N LEU A 37 -17.03 -11.54 3.64
CA LEU A 37 -15.80 -11.33 2.90
C LEU A 37 -15.53 -9.82 2.91
N LEU A 38 -14.52 -9.41 3.67
CA LEU A 38 -14.02 -8.04 3.65
C LEU A 38 -12.80 -8.04 2.73
N PRO A 39 -12.73 -7.15 1.74
CA PRO A 39 -11.53 -6.99 0.95
C PRO A 39 -10.38 -6.63 1.91
N THR A 40 -9.18 -7.13 1.63
CA THR A 40 -8.01 -6.70 2.37
C THR A 40 -7.90 -5.19 2.16
N PRO A 41 -8.00 -4.37 3.22
CA PRO A 41 -7.82 -2.93 3.11
C PRO A 41 -6.43 -2.68 2.55
N ALA A 42 -6.37 -2.14 1.33
CA ALA A 42 -5.16 -1.70 0.68
C ALA A 42 -5.38 -0.24 0.29
N HIS A 43 -4.37 0.59 0.50
CA HIS A 43 -4.40 1.99 0.10
C HIS A 43 -3.58 2.15 -1.18
N SER A 44 -4.20 2.65 -2.24
CA SER A 44 -3.51 2.95 -3.49
C SER A 44 -3.28 4.45 -3.60
N ILE A 45 -2.05 4.82 -3.97
CA ILE A 45 -1.68 6.18 -4.34
C ILE A 45 -1.43 6.18 -5.85
N ASP A 46 -2.39 6.74 -6.59
CA ASP A 46 -2.34 6.77 -8.05
C ASP A 46 -1.35 7.81 -8.54
N TRP A 47 -0.44 7.38 -9.42
CA TRP A 47 0.64 8.23 -9.91
C TRP A 47 0.15 9.32 -10.86
N ILE A 48 -1.06 9.20 -11.41
CA ILE A 48 -1.63 10.22 -12.29
C ILE A 48 -1.90 11.54 -11.56
N LEU A 49 -2.11 11.48 -10.24
CA LEU A 49 -2.38 12.65 -9.41
C LEU A 49 -1.09 13.27 -8.84
N ILE A 50 0.08 12.73 -9.22
CA ILE A 50 1.38 13.13 -8.68
C ILE A 50 2.30 13.57 -9.81
N GLU A 51 2.89 14.75 -9.67
CA GLU A 51 3.77 15.35 -10.69
C GLU A 51 5.06 14.54 -10.92
N LYS A 52 5.73 14.10 -9.84
CA LYS A 52 6.96 13.30 -9.88
C LYS A 52 6.81 11.98 -9.13
N PRO A 53 6.05 11.02 -9.67
CA PRO A 53 5.59 9.87 -8.90
C PRO A 53 6.68 8.86 -8.55
N LYS A 54 7.71 8.70 -9.40
CA LYS A 54 8.89 7.86 -9.11
C LYS A 54 9.69 8.39 -7.94
N GLU A 55 9.92 9.71 -7.93
CA GLU A 55 10.66 10.39 -6.86
C GLU A 55 9.87 10.31 -5.54
N PHE A 56 8.56 10.54 -5.61
CA PHE A 56 7.65 10.37 -4.48
C PHE A 56 7.73 8.95 -3.89
N HIS A 57 7.64 7.90 -4.73
CA HIS A 57 7.74 6.52 -4.27
C HIS A 57 9.07 6.23 -3.57
N ASN A 58 10.19 6.67 -4.15
CA ASN A 58 11.51 6.46 -3.57
C ASN A 58 11.67 7.18 -2.22
N ASN A 59 11.20 8.43 -2.13
CA ASN A 59 11.23 9.20 -0.89
C ASN A 59 10.34 8.55 0.18
N LEU A 60 9.18 8.05 -0.21
CA LEU A 60 8.26 7.34 0.68
C LEU A 60 8.90 6.06 1.23
N MET A 61 9.56 5.25 0.39
CA MET A 61 10.29 4.07 0.83
C MET A 61 11.45 4.41 1.79
N LYS A 62 12.19 5.49 1.52
CA LYS A 62 13.28 5.96 2.39
C LYS A 62 12.77 6.34 3.78
N VAL A 63 11.75 7.19 3.84
CA VAL A 63 11.12 7.62 5.10
C VAL A 63 10.52 6.42 5.85
N TRP A 64 9.95 5.46 5.11
CA TRP A 64 9.39 4.25 5.69
C TRP A 64 10.46 3.40 6.40
N VAL A 65 11.59 3.15 5.72
CA VAL A 65 12.73 2.42 6.28
C VAL A 65 13.28 3.13 7.52
N GLU A 66 13.48 4.44 7.45
CA GLU A 66 13.92 5.26 8.59
C GLU A 66 12.99 5.11 9.80
N LYS A 67 11.67 5.21 9.59
CA LYS A 67 10.67 4.99 10.67
C LYS A 67 10.73 3.60 11.25
N THR A 68 10.85 2.56 10.43
CA THR A 68 10.92 1.18 10.92
C THR A 68 12.19 0.91 11.73
N ASN A 69 13.30 1.56 11.39
CA ASN A 69 14.55 1.45 12.14
C ASN A 69 14.52 2.25 13.44
N LEU A 70 13.79 3.37 13.50
CA LEU A 70 13.57 4.15 14.73
C LEU A 70 12.61 3.46 15.73
N GLN A 71 11.81 2.51 15.27
CA GLN A 71 10.88 1.74 16.10
C GLN A 71 11.44 0.39 16.57
N LYS A 72 12.69 0.05 16.19
CA LYS A 72 13.44 -1.11 16.68
C LYS A 72 14.28 -0.72 17.89
#